data_AF-A0A919T393-F1
#
_entry.id   AF-A0A919T393-F1
#
_cell.length_a   1.000
_cell.length_b   1.000
_cell.length_c   1.000
_cell.angle_alpha   90.00
_cell.angle_beta   90.00
_cell.angle_gamma   90.00
#
_symmetry.space_group_name_H-M   'P 1'
#
loop_
_entity.id
_entity.type
_entity.pdbx_description
1 polymer ?
#
loop_
_entity_poly.entity_id
_entity_poly.type
_entity_poly.pdbx_seq_one_letter_code
_entity_poly.pdbx_strand_id
1 'polypeptide(L)'
;MSDDDELDFDPAWQGARLLSAAGRELGAQRDVSGAAVAAMSAVRPWGGDEAGRAFEQRYRPVETQVLTAWQQLAAYVESLGDAAARAAQDNLEQP
;
A
#
# COMPACT_ATOMS: atom_id res chain seq x y z
N MET A 1 -27.88 38.09 -3.99
CA MET A 1 -26.92 37.66 -2.96
C MET A 1 -26.35 36.38 -3.51
N SER A 2 -25.12 36.46 -4.03
CA SER A 2 -24.44 35.32 -4.61
C SER A 2 -23.81 34.53 -3.48
N ASP A 3 -24.27 33.29 -3.29
CA ASP A 3 -23.63 32.29 -2.44
C ASP A 3 -22.96 31.24 -3.35
N ASP A 4 -22.09 31.71 -4.25
CA ASP A 4 -21.38 30.92 -5.26
C ASP A 4 -19.96 30.51 -4.80
N ASP A 5 -19.62 30.68 -3.52
CA ASP A 5 -18.23 30.63 -3.05
C ASP A 5 -18.03 29.83 -1.75
N GLU A 6 -18.76 28.73 -1.55
CA GLU A 6 -18.23 27.66 -0.71
C GLU A 6 -17.75 26.57 -1.67
N LEU A 7 -16.44 26.55 -1.92
CA LEU A 7 -15.73 25.51 -2.67
C LEU A 7 -16.23 24.13 -2.24
N ASP A 8 -17.19 23.59 -2.98
CA ASP A 8 -17.67 22.23 -2.83
C ASP A 8 -16.56 21.32 -3.36
N PHE A 9 -15.52 21.16 -2.54
CA PHE A 9 -14.49 20.16 -2.74
C PHE A 9 -15.19 18.82 -2.61
N ASP A 10 -15.65 18.29 -3.73
CA ASP A 10 -16.32 17.00 -3.84
C ASP A 10 -15.66 15.99 -2.88
N PRO A 11 -16.36 15.58 -1.80
CA PRO A 11 -15.84 14.64 -0.82
C PRO A 11 -15.30 13.36 -1.46
N ALA A 12 -15.83 12.95 -2.62
CA ALA A 12 -15.34 11.81 -3.38
C ALA A 12 -13.93 12.06 -3.94
N TRP A 13 -13.65 13.27 -4.44
CA TRP A 13 -12.32 13.63 -4.94
C TRP A 13 -11.29 13.72 -3.81
N GLN A 14 -11.67 14.28 -2.67
CA GLN A 14 -10.81 14.28 -1.47
C GLN A 14 -10.51 12.86 -0.99
N GLY A 15 -11.54 12.00 -0.90
CA GLY A 15 -11.40 10.60 -0.54
C GLY A 15 -10.47 9.84 -1.49
N ALA A 16 -10.61 10.06 -2.80
CA ALA A 16 -9.75 9.47 -3.82
C ALA A 16 -8.27 9.87 -3.67
N ARG A 17 -8.00 11.15 -3.36
CA ARG A 17 -6.63 11.62 -3.09
C ARG A 17 -6.05 11.02 -1.82
N LEU A 18 -6.85 10.88 -0.77
CA LEU A 18 -6.42 10.25 0.48
C LEU A 18 -6.09 8.77 0.27
N LEU A 19 -6.91 8.04 -0.50
CA LEU A 19 -6.62 6.65 -0.87
C LEU A 19 -5.32 6.54 -1.66
N SER A 20 -5.14 7.39 -2.68
CA SER A 20 -3.91 7.41 -3.47
C SER A 20 -2.68 7.67 -2.61
N ALA A 21 -2.77 8.62 -1.69
CA ALA A 21 -1.69 8.94 -0.76
C ALA A 21 -1.41 7.80 0.22
N ALA A 22 -2.45 7.14 0.75
CA ALA A 22 -2.31 5.99 1.62
C ALA A 22 -1.62 4.81 0.91
N GLY A 23 -1.95 4.55 -0.36
CA GLY A 23 -1.28 3.52 -1.17
C GLY A 23 0.22 3.79 -1.32
N ARG A 24 0.60 5.04 -1.61
CA ARG A 24 2.02 5.45 -1.69
C ARG A 24 2.75 5.33 -0.36
N GLU A 25 2.12 5.76 0.74
CA GLU A 25 2.71 5.64 2.07
C GLU A 25 2.91 4.16 2.44
N LEU A 26 1.92 3.30 2.18
CA LEU A 26 2.05 1.85 2.37
C LEU A 26 3.21 1.27 1.55
N GLY A 27 3.39 1.73 0.31
CA GLY A 27 4.52 1.34 -0.55
C GLY A 27 5.86 1.80 0.03
N ALA A 28 5.96 3.06 0.46
CA ALA A 28 7.16 3.61 1.07
C ALA A 28 7.53 2.86 2.36
N GLN A 29 6.55 2.54 3.21
CA GLN A 29 6.79 1.74 4.42
C GLN A 29 7.23 0.31 4.09
N ARG A 30 6.69 -0.31 3.04
CA ARG A 30 7.17 -1.59 2.54
C ARG A 30 8.62 -1.50 2.10
N ASP A 31 9.00 -0.46 1.37
CA ASP A 31 10.34 -0.29 0.82
C ASP A 31 11.41 0.01 1.87
N VAL A 32 11.02 0.54 3.04
CA VAL A 32 11.91 0.72 4.17
C VAL A 32 11.86 -0.49 5.10
N SER A 33 10.71 -0.73 5.73
CA SER A 33 10.55 -1.74 6.78
C SER A 33 10.58 -3.16 6.21
N GLY A 34 9.88 -3.40 5.10
CA GLY A 34 9.89 -4.70 4.42
C GLY A 34 11.26 -5.04 3.84
N ALA A 35 11.99 -4.06 3.29
CA ALA A 35 13.36 -4.27 2.84
C ALA A 35 14.31 -4.58 3.99
N ALA A 36 14.15 -3.92 5.15
CA ALA A 36 14.93 -4.24 6.35
C ALA A 36 14.69 -5.68 6.82
N VAL A 37 13.44 -6.14 6.82
CA VAL A 37 13.11 -7.55 7.12
C VAL A 37 13.79 -8.49 6.14
N ALA A 38 13.64 -8.26 4.82
CA ALA A 38 14.26 -9.09 3.80
C ALA A 38 15.80 -9.15 3.94
N ALA A 39 16.44 -8.02 4.26
CA ALA A 39 17.87 -7.93 4.48
C ALA A 39 18.33 -8.69 5.74
N MET A 40 17.60 -8.56 6.85
CA MET A 40 17.86 -9.32 8.07
C MET A 40 17.70 -10.81 7.84
N SER A 41 16.66 -11.22 7.13
CA SER A 41 16.45 -12.61 6.86
C SER A 41 17.54 -13.16 5.93
N ALA A 42 18.03 -12.40 4.94
CA ALA A 42 19.12 -12.83 4.05
C ALA A 42 20.39 -13.32 4.76
N VAL A 43 20.68 -12.82 5.98
CA VAL A 43 21.83 -13.26 6.79
C VAL A 43 21.54 -14.51 7.66
N ARG A 44 20.37 -15.15 7.50
CA ARG A 44 19.93 -16.36 8.23
C ARG A 44 20.08 -16.22 9.75
N PRO A 45 19.29 -15.34 10.39
CA PRO A 45 19.50 -14.92 11.77
C PRO A 45 19.27 -16.04 12.80
N TRP A 46 18.65 -17.14 12.39
CA TRP A 46 18.26 -18.26 13.25
C TRP A 46 19.39 -19.27 13.53
N GLY A 47 20.59 -19.03 13.00
CA GLY A 47 21.71 -19.94 13.13
C GLY A 47 21.66 -21.11 12.14
N GLY A 48 22.79 -21.84 12.05
CA GLY A 48 22.99 -22.92 11.10
C GLY A 48 22.72 -24.31 11.65
N ASP A 49 22.27 -24.44 12.90
CA ASP A 49 21.97 -25.72 13.55
C ASP A 49 20.64 -26.31 13.05
N GLU A 50 20.26 -27.49 13.56
CA GLU A 50 19.04 -28.17 13.11
C GLU A 50 17.78 -27.35 13.41
N ALA A 51 17.71 -26.71 14.58
CA ALA A 51 16.60 -25.86 14.98
C ALA A 51 16.47 -24.63 14.07
N GLY A 52 17.58 -23.91 13.82
CA GLY A 52 17.63 -22.75 12.94
C GLY A 52 17.23 -23.08 11.51
N ARG A 53 17.71 -24.21 10.96
CA ARG A 53 17.30 -24.68 9.62
C ARG A 53 15.82 -25.05 9.56
N ALA A 54 15.28 -25.69 10.59
CA ALA A 54 13.87 -26.07 10.65
C ALA A 54 12.95 -24.84 10.77
N PHE A 55 13.40 -23.80 11.48
CA PHE A 55 12.69 -22.52 11.55
C PHE A 55 12.72 -21.81 10.19
N GLU A 56 13.90 -21.66 9.59
CA GLU A 56 14.10 -21.00 8.29
C GLU A 56 13.18 -21.60 7.21
N GLN A 57 13.08 -22.93 7.15
CA GLN A 57 12.22 -23.63 6.17
C GLN A 57 10.74 -23.24 6.28
N ARG A 58 10.25 -22.94 7.48
CA ARG A 58 8.86 -22.52 7.72
C ARG A 58 8.68 -21.01 7.60
N TYR A 59 9.68 -20.25 8.01
CA TYR A 59 9.64 -18.79 8.03
C TYR A 59 9.69 -18.19 6.62
N ARG A 60 10.59 -18.67 5.75
CA ARG A 60 10.82 -18.05 4.43
C ARG A 60 9.61 -17.96 3.50
N PRO A 61 8.77 -19.02 3.38
CA PRO A 61 7.57 -18.92 2.55
C PRO A 61 6.60 -17.86 3.08
N VAL A 62 6.45 -17.76 4.41
CA VAL A 62 5.57 -16.80 5.06
C VAL A 62 6.09 -15.36 4.90
N GLU A 63 7.39 -15.14 5.12
CA GLU A 63 8.04 -13.86 4.86
C GLU A 63 7.78 -13.39 3.43
N THR A 64 8.06 -14.26 2.45
CA THR A 64 7.87 -13.95 1.03
C THR A 64 6.41 -13.61 0.72
N GLN A 65 5.47 -14.39 1.27
CA GLN A 65 4.04 -14.15 1.09
C GLN A 65 3.62 -12.79 1.66
N VAL A 66 4.05 -12.45 2.87
CA VAL A 66 3.71 -11.18 3.53
C VAL A 66 4.30 -9.99 2.77
N LEU A 67 5.58 -10.04 2.41
CA LEU A 67 6.25 -8.95 1.69
C LEU A 67 5.65 -8.73 0.29
N THR A 68 5.23 -9.81 -0.37
CA THR A 68 4.54 -9.74 -1.67
C THR A 68 3.15 -9.15 -1.53
N ALA A 69 2.38 -9.65 -0.55
CA ALA A 69 1.02 -9.16 -0.30
C ALA A 69 1.02 -7.68 0.09
N TRP A 70 2.00 -7.23 0.90
CA TRP A 70 2.14 -5.81 1.23
C TRP A 70 2.36 -4.95 -0.02
N GLN A 71 3.29 -5.34 -0.90
CA GLN A 71 3.52 -4.62 -2.15
C GLN A 71 2.24 -4.53 -3.01
N GLN A 72 1.49 -5.63 -3.11
CA GLN A 72 0.25 -5.68 -3.87
C GLN A 72 -0.84 -4.81 -3.24
N LEU A 73 -0.96 -4.81 -1.92
CA LEU A 73 -1.92 -3.97 -1.21
C LEU A 73 -1.63 -2.48 -1.40
N ALA A 74 -0.36 -2.07 -1.33
CA ALA A 74 0.04 -0.68 -1.60
C ALA A 74 -0.39 -0.24 -3.01
N ALA A 75 -0.05 -1.03 -4.02
CA ALA A 75 -0.42 -0.76 -5.42
C ALA A 75 -1.95 -0.77 -5.64
N TYR A 76 -2.67 -1.68 -4.97
CA TYR A 76 -4.13 -1.75 -5.08
C TYR A 76 -4.79 -0.51 -4.47
N VAL A 77 -4.37 -0.09 -3.28
CA VAL A 77 -4.92 1.10 -2.61
C VAL A 77 -4.62 2.37 -3.41
N GLU A 78 -3.42 2.50 -3.98
CA GLU A 78 -3.09 3.62 -4.85
C GLU A 78 -3.97 3.65 -6.10
N SER A 79 -4.05 2.54 -6.82
CA SER A 79 -4.85 2.44 -8.06
C SER A 79 -6.36 2.61 -7.82
N LEU A 80 -6.86 2.20 -6.65
CA LEU A 80 -8.24 2.45 -6.22
C LEU A 80 -8.50 3.95 -6.05
N GLY A 81 -7.54 4.69 -5.48
CA GLY A 81 -7.62 6.14 -5.40
C GLY A 81 -7.68 6.80 -6.78
N ASP A 82 -6.82 6.39 -7.71
CA ASP A 82 -6.83 6.89 -9.10
C ASP A 82 -8.13 6.55 -9.83
N ALA A 83 -8.68 5.35 -9.61
CA ALA A 83 -9.95 4.93 -10.19
C ALA A 83 -11.13 5.74 -9.63
N ALA A 84 -11.15 5.98 -8.32
CA ALA A 84 -12.17 6.79 -7.66
C ALA A 84 -12.14 8.26 -8.13
N ALA A 85 -10.94 8.84 -8.31
CA ALA A 85 -10.80 10.21 -8.82
C ALA A 85 -11.36 10.34 -10.25
N ARG A 86 -11.07 9.37 -11.12
CA ARG A 86 -11.62 9.31 -12.48
C ARG A 86 -13.14 9.20 -12.48
N ALA A 87 -13.69 8.29 -11.68
CA ALA A 87 -15.14 8.12 -11.57
C ALA A 87 -15.85 9.37 -11.03
N ALA A 88 -15.24 10.09 -10.07
CA ALA A 88 -15.78 11.36 -9.58
C ALA A 88 -15.77 12.43 -10.68
N GLN A 89 -14.67 12.55 -11.43
CA GLN A 89 -14.59 13.48 -12.56
C GLN A 89 -15.63 13.16 -13.64
N ASP A 90 -15.76 11.89 -14.04
CA ASP A 90 -16.73 11.48 -15.06
C ASP A 90 -18.18 11.79 -14.66
N ASN A 91 -18.51 11.70 -13.37
CA ASN A 91 -19.84 12.04 -12.86
C ASN A 91 -20.12 13.56 -12.87
N LEU A 92 -19.09 14.39 -12.69
CA LEU A 92 -19.21 15.86 -12.76
C LEU A 92 -19.33 16.35 -14.21
N GLU A 93 -18.85 15.58 -15.18
CA GLU A 93 -18.89 15.91 -16.61
C GLU A 93 -20.17 15.41 -17.32
N GLN A 94 -21.05 14.67 -16.63
CA GLN A 94 -22.34 14.22 -17.17
C GLN A 94 -23.43 15.31 -17.05
N PRO A 95 -24.17 15.62 -18.14
CA PRO A 95 -25.16 16.70 -18.19
C PRO A 95 -26.50 16.39 -17.49
#